data_AF-A0A1F8GNC1-F1
#
_entry.id   AF-A0A1F8GNC1-F1
#
_cell.length_a   1.000
_cell.length_b   1.000
_cell.length_c   1.000
_cell.angle_alpha   90.00
_cell.angle_beta   90.00
_cell.angle_gamma   90.00
#
_symmetry.space_group_name_H-M   'P 1'
#
loop_
_entity.id
_entity.type
_entity.pdbx_description
1 polymer ?
#
loop_
_entity_poly.entity_id
_entity_poly.type
_entity_poly.pdbx_seq_one_letter_code
_entity_poly.pdbx_strand_id
1 'polypeptide(L)'
;MPEPLPQPSPGPNINFVHHQTKKPKWKIITMIVVIILGLANLGAYTYRWYVYNGIVKFINSQPSRTPRPTPLVQSGQFEAPSDWKTYRNEEYGFEFKYPNGWSVTEGRELDVYLRKTDSNNFPEISVEIIQSATNLDLKNIKEDLIKIDTETGAKVSGESTNLADGSNWFITRIVVNHNSRNYQIQADNFEEELLNQILSTFKFIPSTGSGQVSPSPEFCIQVITPARNAQTGEVRDFPTPCDVPEGWSRLSPDEN
;
A
#
# COMPACT_ATOMS: atom_id res chain seq x y z
N MET A 1 48.98 -80.07 68.11
CA MET A 1 49.86 -79.10 67.43
C MET A 1 49.17 -77.74 67.44
N PRO A 2 49.93 -76.65 67.58
CA PRO A 2 49.58 -75.51 68.43
C PRO A 2 48.48 -74.61 67.86
N GLU A 3 47.80 -73.94 68.77
CA GLU A 3 46.74 -72.95 68.56
C GLU A 3 47.27 -71.76 67.72
N PRO A 4 46.57 -71.36 66.63
CA PRO A 4 47.00 -70.25 65.80
C PRO A 4 46.74 -68.92 66.51
N LEU A 5 47.75 -68.04 66.50
CA LEU A 5 47.71 -66.69 67.05
C LEU A 5 46.52 -65.88 66.47
N PRO A 6 45.82 -65.08 67.30
CA PRO A 6 44.72 -64.24 66.83
C PRO A 6 45.23 -63.13 65.89
N GLN A 7 44.50 -62.94 64.79
CA GLN A 7 44.80 -61.93 63.77
C GLN A 7 44.53 -60.50 64.28
N PRO A 8 45.31 -59.49 63.82
CA PRO A 8 45.11 -58.10 64.25
C PRO A 8 43.76 -57.53 63.78
N SER A 9 43.09 -56.80 64.69
CA SER A 9 41.80 -56.15 64.43
C SER A 9 41.85 -55.16 63.26
N PRO A 10 40.80 -55.10 62.42
CA PRO A 10 40.71 -54.12 61.35
C PRO A 10 40.58 -52.69 61.91
N GLY A 11 41.33 -51.76 61.31
CA GLY A 11 41.30 -50.33 61.65
C GLY A 11 39.95 -49.66 61.35
N PRO A 12 39.73 -48.42 61.85
CA PRO A 12 38.43 -47.76 61.80
C PRO A 12 38.03 -47.39 60.37
N ASN A 13 36.77 -47.67 60.05
CA ASN A 13 36.19 -47.48 58.73
C ASN A 13 35.85 -45.99 58.51
N ILE A 14 36.64 -45.29 57.69
CA ILE A 14 36.40 -43.89 57.32
C ILE A 14 35.35 -43.82 56.20
N ASN A 15 34.12 -43.49 56.58
CA ASN A 15 33.02 -43.28 55.62
C ASN A 15 33.15 -41.89 54.96
N PHE A 16 33.59 -41.86 53.70
CA PHE A 16 33.53 -40.65 52.89
C PHE A 16 32.09 -40.38 52.45
N VAL A 17 31.42 -39.40 53.07
CA VAL A 17 30.10 -38.91 52.64
C VAL A 17 30.27 -38.18 51.31
N HIS A 18 29.78 -38.78 50.22
CA HIS A 18 29.78 -38.16 48.90
C HIS A 18 28.69 -37.08 48.84
N HIS A 19 29.06 -35.81 48.99
CA HIS A 19 28.15 -34.69 48.75
C HIS A 19 27.87 -34.56 47.24
N GLN A 20 26.74 -35.12 46.79
CA GLN A 20 26.28 -34.91 45.43
C GLN A 20 25.80 -33.46 45.25
N THR A 21 26.56 -32.66 44.51
CA THR A 21 26.15 -31.30 44.11
C THR A 21 25.07 -31.39 43.03
N LYS A 22 23.82 -31.09 43.40
CA LYS A 22 22.71 -31.06 42.42
C LYS A 22 22.95 -29.91 41.43
N LYS A 23 23.12 -30.26 40.15
CA LYS A 23 23.40 -29.29 39.07
C LYS A 23 22.28 -28.23 38.98
N PRO A 24 22.62 -26.97 38.71
CA PRO A 24 21.68 -25.85 38.74
C PRO A 24 20.63 -25.97 37.62
N LYS A 25 19.36 -26.20 37.99
CA LYS A 25 18.25 -26.43 37.06
C LYS A 25 17.89 -25.22 36.18
N TRP A 26 18.27 -23.99 36.59
CA TRP A 26 17.95 -22.77 35.84
C TRP A 26 18.62 -22.71 34.47
N LYS A 27 19.82 -23.28 34.31
CA LYS A 27 20.52 -23.37 33.00
C LYS A 27 19.75 -24.22 31.99
N ILE A 28 19.00 -25.22 32.46
CA ILE A 28 18.14 -26.05 31.61
C ILE A 28 16.91 -25.24 31.18
N ILE A 29 16.33 -24.45 32.09
CA ILE A 29 15.16 -23.60 31.80
C ILE A 29 15.52 -22.51 30.79
N THR A 30 16.66 -21.82 30.94
CA THR A 30 17.09 -20.82 29.95
C THR A 30 17.37 -21.43 28.58
N MET A 31 17.97 -22.63 28.52
CA MET A 31 18.16 -23.32 27.25
C MET A 31 16.84 -23.65 26.55
N ILE A 32 15.84 -24.13 27.31
CA ILE A 32 14.50 -24.45 26.76
C ILE A 32 13.80 -23.19 26.23
N VAL A 33 13.88 -22.07 26.93
CA VAL A 33 13.26 -20.81 26.49
C VAL A 33 13.88 -20.29 25.18
N VAL A 34 15.20 -20.34 25.04
CA VAL A 34 15.89 -19.93 23.80
C VAL A 34 15.49 -20.82 22.63
N ILE A 35 15.35 -22.13 22.85
CA ILE A 35 14.88 -23.07 21.82
C ILE A 35 13.44 -22.74 21.41
N ILE A 36 12.54 -22.48 22.36
CA ILE A 36 11.14 -22.15 22.05
C ILE A 36 11.05 -20.84 21.25
N LEU A 37 11.81 -19.81 21.64
CA LEU A 37 11.87 -18.55 20.90
C LEU A 37 12.47 -18.72 19.49
N GLY A 38 13.49 -19.56 19.36
CA GLY A 38 14.07 -19.92 18.07
C GLY A 38 13.06 -20.62 17.17
N LEU A 39 12.29 -21.58 17.70
CA LEU A 39 11.26 -22.30 16.97
C LEU A 39 10.08 -21.39 16.58
N ALA A 40 9.69 -20.44 17.45
CA ALA A 40 8.64 -19.47 17.14
C ALA A 40 9.05 -18.52 16.00
N ASN A 41 10.29 -18.02 16.01
CA ASN A 41 10.83 -17.20 14.93
C ASN A 41 10.99 -17.98 13.63
N LEU A 42 11.46 -19.22 13.71
CA LEU A 42 11.56 -20.11 12.56
C LEU A 42 10.18 -20.40 11.96
N GLY A 43 9.18 -20.66 12.80
CA GLY A 43 7.79 -20.84 12.39
C GLY A 43 7.19 -19.59 11.73
N ALA A 44 7.41 -18.41 12.31
CA ALA A 44 6.96 -17.15 11.71
C ALA A 44 7.65 -16.86 10.36
N TYR A 45 8.95 -17.15 10.27
CA TYR A 45 9.73 -16.99 9.03
C TYR A 45 9.24 -17.95 7.93
N THR A 46 9.09 -19.24 8.24
CA THR A 46 8.63 -20.23 7.25
C THR A 46 7.17 -20.00 6.87
N TYR A 47 6.32 -19.53 7.78
CA TYR A 47 4.95 -19.12 7.47
C TYR A 47 4.90 -17.91 6.53
N ARG A 48 5.67 -16.84 6.80
CA ARG A 48 5.78 -15.68 5.90
C ARG A 48 6.34 -16.07 4.53
N TRP A 49 7.35 -16.94 4.50
CA TRP A 49 7.90 -17.49 3.26
C TRP A 49 6.88 -18.35 2.50
N TYR A 50 6.11 -19.18 3.19
CA TYR A 50 5.06 -20.01 2.57
C TYR A 50 3.94 -19.15 1.96
N VAL A 51 3.48 -18.11 2.66
CA VAL A 51 2.49 -17.15 2.13
C VAL A 51 3.06 -16.39 0.93
N TYR A 52 4.29 -15.88 1.03
CA TYR A 52 4.96 -15.16 -0.06
C TYR A 52 5.13 -16.03 -1.31
N ASN A 53 5.61 -17.28 -1.15
CA ASN A 53 5.75 -18.20 -2.28
C ASN A 53 4.40 -18.74 -2.77
N GLY A 54 3.37 -18.80 -1.93
CA GLY A 54 2.00 -19.18 -2.34
C GLY A 54 1.41 -18.17 -3.32
N ILE A 55 1.58 -16.87 -3.06
CA ILE A 55 1.15 -15.78 -3.94
C ILE A 55 1.99 -15.75 -5.23
N VAL A 56 3.32 -15.85 -5.13
CA VAL A 56 4.22 -15.86 -6.30
C VAL A 56 4.02 -17.12 -7.15
N LYS A 57 3.78 -18.28 -6.55
CA LYS A 57 3.41 -19.49 -7.30
C LYS A 57 2.04 -19.36 -7.92
N PHE A 58 1.06 -18.69 -7.32
CA PHE A 58 -0.23 -18.45 -7.98
C PHE A 58 -0.06 -17.57 -9.24
N ILE A 59 0.74 -16.51 -9.17
CA ILE A 59 1.04 -15.63 -10.32
C ILE A 59 1.83 -16.38 -11.40
N ASN A 60 2.79 -17.23 -11.02
CA ASN A 60 3.67 -17.93 -11.97
C ASN A 60 3.16 -19.31 -12.46
N SER A 61 2.20 -19.93 -11.74
CA SER A 61 1.66 -21.26 -12.08
C SER A 61 0.36 -21.17 -12.87
N GLN A 62 -0.16 -19.97 -13.14
CA GLN A 62 -1.07 -19.85 -14.26
C GLN A 62 -0.24 -20.11 -15.52
N PRO A 63 -0.52 -21.18 -16.30
CA PRO A 63 0.04 -21.27 -17.64
C PRO A 63 -0.35 -19.97 -18.32
N SER A 64 0.60 -19.33 -19.02
CA SER A 64 0.35 -18.16 -19.85
C SER A 64 -0.85 -18.48 -20.73
N ARG A 65 -2.05 -18.12 -20.25
CA ARG A 65 -3.27 -18.27 -21.01
C ARG A 65 -3.02 -17.24 -22.08
N THR A 66 -2.67 -17.72 -23.27
CA THR A 66 -2.77 -16.92 -24.48
C THR A 66 -4.10 -16.19 -24.32
N PRO A 67 -4.10 -14.85 -24.21
CA PRO A 67 -5.36 -14.16 -24.08
C PRO A 67 -6.17 -14.67 -25.26
N ARG A 68 -7.28 -15.37 -24.98
CA ARG A 68 -8.43 -15.34 -25.89
C ARG A 68 -8.49 -13.88 -26.31
N PRO A 69 -8.59 -13.52 -27.60
CA PRO A 69 -8.66 -12.13 -27.99
C PRO A 69 -9.83 -11.51 -27.23
N THR A 70 -9.52 -10.97 -26.05
CA THR A 70 -10.27 -9.97 -25.33
C THR A 70 -10.42 -8.91 -26.39
N PRO A 71 -11.61 -8.35 -26.60
CA PRO A 71 -11.73 -7.17 -27.43
C PRO A 71 -10.58 -6.26 -26.99
N LEU A 72 -9.62 -6.04 -27.89
CA LEU A 72 -8.63 -5.01 -27.69
C LEU A 72 -9.50 -3.79 -27.53
N VAL A 73 -9.67 -3.32 -26.30
CA VAL A 73 -10.07 -1.94 -26.07
C VAL A 73 -8.95 -1.17 -26.74
N GLN A 74 -9.22 -0.82 -27.99
CA GLN A 74 -8.28 -0.11 -28.82
C GLN A 74 -8.00 1.19 -28.09
N SER A 75 -6.72 1.53 -28.01
CA SER A 75 -6.18 2.75 -27.40
C SER A 75 -6.72 4.06 -28.02
N GLY A 76 -7.83 4.03 -28.75
CA GLY A 76 -8.57 5.16 -29.31
C GLY A 76 -10.10 5.04 -29.20
N GLN A 77 -10.66 4.12 -28.39
CA GLN A 77 -12.11 4.03 -28.19
C GLN A 77 -12.65 4.87 -27.01
N PHE A 78 -11.76 5.33 -26.14
CA PHE A 78 -12.09 6.14 -24.96
C PHE A 78 -11.28 7.44 -25.01
N GLU A 79 -11.52 8.27 -26.03
CA GLU A 79 -10.94 9.62 -26.08
C GLU A 79 -11.60 10.50 -25.01
N ALA A 80 -10.78 11.15 -24.18
CA ALA A 80 -11.30 12.11 -23.22
C ALA A 80 -11.79 13.39 -23.95
N PRO A 81 -12.97 13.90 -23.60
CA PRO A 81 -13.47 15.17 -24.12
C PRO A 81 -12.45 16.31 -24.00
N SER A 82 -12.42 17.17 -25.01
CA SER A 82 -11.42 18.25 -25.12
C SER A 82 -11.52 19.30 -24.02
N ASP A 83 -12.68 19.41 -23.38
CA ASP A 83 -12.97 20.36 -22.32
C ASP A 83 -12.46 19.92 -20.94
N TRP A 84 -12.05 18.66 -20.78
CA TRP A 84 -11.55 18.14 -19.51
C TRP A 84 -10.34 18.90 -18.98
N LYS A 85 -10.27 19.00 -17.65
CA LYS A 85 -9.14 19.59 -16.92
C LYS A 85 -8.02 18.57 -16.79
N THR A 86 -6.79 19.05 -16.63
CA THR A 86 -5.61 18.21 -16.39
C THR A 86 -5.20 18.34 -14.93
N TYR A 87 -5.00 17.20 -14.26
CA TYR A 87 -4.26 17.12 -13.00
C TYR A 87 -2.84 16.63 -13.30
N ARG A 88 -1.84 17.31 -12.74
CA ARG A 88 -0.43 17.01 -12.98
C ARG A 88 0.35 17.16 -11.69
N ASN A 89 1.05 16.09 -11.29
CA ASN A 89 1.86 16.06 -10.08
C ASN A 89 3.29 15.59 -10.40
N GLU A 90 4.22 16.54 -10.46
CA GLU A 90 5.64 16.30 -10.79
C GLU A 90 6.43 15.67 -9.62
N GLU A 91 5.99 15.84 -8.37
CA GLU A 91 6.63 15.21 -7.21
C GLU A 91 6.49 13.69 -7.27
N TYR A 92 5.31 13.24 -7.72
CA TYR A 92 4.94 11.84 -7.73
C TYR A 92 4.94 11.20 -9.12
N GLY A 93 5.19 12.00 -10.15
CA GLY A 93 5.51 11.51 -11.47
C GLY A 93 4.30 11.01 -12.26
N PHE A 94 3.14 11.67 -12.13
CA PHE A 94 1.99 11.35 -12.98
C PHE A 94 1.14 12.56 -13.36
N GLU A 95 0.40 12.41 -14.45
CA GLU A 95 -0.65 13.32 -14.89
C GLU A 95 -1.85 12.53 -15.45
N PHE A 96 -3.05 13.11 -15.38
CA PHE A 96 -4.25 12.59 -16.02
C PHE A 96 -5.25 13.72 -16.26
N LYS A 97 -6.26 13.48 -17.10
CA LYS A 97 -7.39 14.38 -17.28
C LYS A 97 -8.62 13.91 -16.50
N TYR A 98 -9.46 14.86 -16.12
CA TYR A 98 -10.70 14.61 -15.41
C TYR A 98 -11.84 15.54 -15.88
N PRO A 99 -13.11 15.14 -15.73
CA PRO A 99 -14.24 15.91 -16.22
C PRO A 99 -14.35 17.32 -15.61
N ASN A 100 -15.00 18.22 -16.35
CA ASN A 100 -15.42 19.50 -15.79
C ASN A 100 -16.49 19.32 -14.70
N GLY A 101 -16.50 20.22 -13.72
CA GLY A 101 -17.43 20.13 -12.57
C GLY A 101 -17.04 19.06 -11.55
N TRP A 102 -15.79 18.58 -11.61
CA TRP A 102 -15.20 17.75 -10.58
C TRP A 102 -14.15 18.54 -9.81
N SER A 103 -14.04 18.25 -8.52
CA SER A 103 -12.98 18.75 -7.65
C SER A 103 -11.91 17.66 -7.46
N VAL A 104 -10.66 18.10 -7.38
CA VAL A 104 -9.52 17.28 -7.00
C VAL A 104 -9.03 17.79 -5.65
N THR A 105 -8.83 16.89 -4.69
CA THR A 105 -8.37 17.23 -3.34
C THR A 105 -7.23 16.30 -2.95
N GLU A 106 -6.23 16.85 -2.26
CA GLU A 106 -5.08 16.09 -1.78
C GLU A 106 -5.28 15.76 -0.29
N GLY A 107 -5.06 14.49 0.06
CA GLY A 107 -5.08 13.97 1.42
C GLY A 107 -3.72 14.03 2.10
N ARG A 108 -3.55 13.20 3.13
CA ARG A 108 -2.25 13.01 3.80
C ARG A 108 -1.50 11.88 3.11
N GLU A 109 -0.18 11.98 3.01
CA GLU A 109 0.70 10.88 2.55
C GLU A 109 0.33 10.24 1.20
N LEU A 110 -0.07 11.06 0.20
CA LEU A 110 -0.25 10.66 -1.22
C LEU A 110 -1.62 10.24 -1.72
N ASP A 111 -2.69 10.65 -1.04
CA ASP A 111 -4.02 10.39 -1.57
C ASP A 111 -4.49 11.56 -2.45
N VAL A 112 -4.71 11.31 -3.75
CA VAL A 112 -5.42 12.25 -4.64
C VAL A 112 -6.85 11.77 -4.79
N TYR A 113 -7.80 12.59 -4.40
CA TYR A 113 -9.23 12.29 -4.44
C TYR A 113 -9.92 13.11 -5.52
N LEU A 114 -10.67 12.44 -6.39
CA LEU A 114 -11.54 13.06 -7.37
C LEU A 114 -12.99 12.93 -6.90
N ARG A 115 -13.73 14.03 -6.96
CA ARG A 115 -15.14 14.08 -6.51
C ARG A 115 -15.96 14.90 -7.49
N LYS A 116 -17.12 14.42 -7.90
CA LYS A 116 -18.15 15.27 -8.47
C LYS A 116 -18.64 16.28 -7.43
N THR A 117 -18.79 17.54 -7.86
CA THR A 117 -19.14 18.68 -6.98
C THR A 117 -20.42 18.47 -6.15
N ASP A 118 -21.34 17.61 -6.60
CA ASP A 118 -22.62 17.35 -5.92
C ASP A 118 -22.67 16.02 -5.14
N SER A 119 -21.54 15.34 -4.91
CA SER A 119 -21.52 14.00 -4.28
C SER A 119 -21.51 14.03 -2.74
N ASN A 120 -22.24 13.08 -2.14
CA ASN A 120 -22.44 12.93 -0.69
C ASN A 120 -21.23 12.31 0.04
N ASN A 121 -20.13 13.07 0.14
CA ASN A 121 -18.97 12.79 1.00
C ASN A 121 -18.02 11.64 0.66
N PHE A 122 -18.22 10.83 -0.38
CA PHE A 122 -17.25 9.81 -0.79
C PHE A 122 -16.55 10.18 -2.09
N PRO A 123 -15.20 10.03 -2.19
CA PRO A 123 -14.52 10.23 -3.46
C PRO A 123 -14.94 9.15 -4.45
N GLU A 124 -15.16 9.55 -5.70
CA GLU A 124 -15.54 8.65 -6.79
C GLU A 124 -14.31 7.89 -7.30
N ILE A 125 -13.15 8.55 -7.28
CA ILE A 125 -11.86 7.96 -7.62
C ILE A 125 -10.79 8.43 -6.62
N SER A 126 -9.93 7.52 -6.16
CA SER A 126 -8.67 7.85 -5.50
C SER A 126 -7.46 7.36 -6.30
N VAL A 127 -6.36 8.12 -6.24
CA VAL A 127 -5.03 7.72 -6.72
C VAL A 127 -4.07 7.81 -5.55
N GLU A 128 -3.42 6.69 -5.22
CA GLU A 128 -2.61 6.54 -4.01
C GLU A 128 -1.27 5.87 -4.35
N ILE A 129 -0.20 6.22 -3.62
CA ILE A 129 1.06 5.48 -3.66
C ILE A 129 1.11 4.54 -2.46
N ILE A 130 1.02 3.24 -2.73
CA ILE A 130 0.92 2.21 -1.70
C ILE A 130 2.26 1.50 -1.49
N GLN A 131 2.64 1.27 -0.23
CA GLN A 131 3.79 0.42 0.10
C GLN A 131 3.47 -1.07 -0.10
N SER A 132 2.21 -1.45 0.14
CA SER A 132 1.69 -2.80 -0.05
C SER A 132 0.22 -2.74 -0.42
N ALA A 133 -0.22 -3.61 -1.32
CA ALA A 133 -1.64 -3.73 -1.63
C ALA A 133 -2.43 -4.16 -0.38
N THR A 134 -3.51 -3.46 -0.08
CA THR A 134 -4.44 -3.87 0.97
C THR A 134 -5.26 -5.06 0.47
N ASN A 135 -5.50 -6.05 1.34
CA ASN A 135 -6.40 -7.15 1.01
C ASN A 135 -7.82 -6.58 0.88
N LEU A 136 -8.40 -6.74 -0.30
CA LEU A 136 -9.79 -6.43 -0.59
C LEU A 136 -10.64 -7.67 -0.32
N ASP A 137 -11.58 -7.58 0.63
CA ASP A 137 -12.62 -8.59 0.77
C ASP A 137 -13.76 -8.26 -0.19
N LEU A 138 -13.68 -8.81 -1.41
CA LEU A 138 -14.65 -8.59 -2.48
C LEU A 138 -15.40 -9.89 -2.80
N LYS A 139 -16.67 -9.73 -3.13
CA LYS A 139 -17.50 -10.76 -3.75
C LYS A 139 -17.56 -10.56 -5.26
N ASN A 140 -17.85 -11.63 -6.00
CA ASN A 140 -17.99 -11.59 -7.45
C ASN A 140 -16.76 -10.99 -8.17
N ILE A 141 -15.56 -11.36 -7.70
CA ILE A 141 -14.29 -10.80 -8.16
C ILE A 141 -14.09 -11.09 -9.65
N LYS A 142 -13.76 -10.04 -10.40
CA LYS A 142 -13.21 -10.10 -11.76
C LYS A 142 -11.80 -9.55 -11.74
N GLU A 143 -10.87 -10.32 -12.29
CA GLU A 143 -9.45 -9.96 -12.41
C GLU A 143 -9.11 -9.84 -13.89
N ASP A 144 -8.48 -8.72 -14.26
CA ASP A 144 -8.03 -8.42 -15.61
C ASP A 144 -6.65 -7.77 -15.59
N LEU A 145 -5.97 -7.80 -16.74
CA LEU A 145 -4.79 -6.97 -16.97
C LEU A 145 -5.20 -5.69 -17.69
N ILE A 146 -4.59 -4.57 -17.32
CA ILE A 146 -4.84 -3.27 -17.92
C ILE A 146 -3.52 -2.59 -18.27
N LYS A 147 -3.49 -1.84 -19.37
CA LYS A 147 -2.37 -0.95 -19.67
C LYS A 147 -2.69 0.45 -19.18
N ILE A 148 -1.78 1.02 -18.39
CA ILE A 148 -1.80 2.41 -17.95
C ILE A 148 -0.52 3.03 -18.48
N ASP A 149 -0.65 3.96 -19.42
CA ASP A 149 0.47 4.52 -20.19
C ASP A 149 1.34 3.39 -20.81
N THR A 150 2.61 3.28 -20.41
CA THR A 150 3.55 2.25 -20.87
C THR A 150 3.53 0.98 -20.01
N GLU A 151 2.90 1.01 -18.84
CA GLU A 151 2.97 -0.04 -17.83
C GLU A 151 1.78 -1.00 -17.90
N THR A 152 2.04 -2.26 -17.58
CA THR A 152 0.96 -3.25 -17.40
C THR A 152 0.62 -3.37 -15.92
N GLY A 153 -0.61 -3.02 -15.57
CA GLY A 153 -1.17 -3.14 -14.23
C GLY A 153 -2.16 -4.30 -14.11
N ALA A 154 -2.54 -4.60 -12.87
CA ALA A 154 -3.62 -5.51 -12.54
C ALA A 154 -4.88 -4.70 -12.20
N LYS A 155 -6.02 -5.09 -12.77
CA LYS A 155 -7.35 -4.55 -12.46
C LYS A 155 -8.14 -5.64 -11.73
N VAL A 156 -8.71 -5.28 -10.60
CA VAL A 156 -9.63 -6.13 -9.82
C VAL A 156 -10.91 -5.35 -9.63
N SER A 157 -12.06 -5.98 -9.89
CA SER A 157 -13.36 -5.37 -9.63
C SER A 157 -14.31 -6.35 -8.95
N GLY A 158 -15.23 -5.85 -8.15
CA GLY A 158 -16.18 -6.69 -7.42
C GLY A 158 -17.04 -5.90 -6.45
N GLU A 159 -17.87 -6.61 -5.71
CA GLU A 159 -18.80 -6.04 -4.73
C GLU A 159 -18.22 -6.17 -3.31
N SER A 160 -18.03 -5.04 -2.64
CA SER A 160 -17.73 -4.96 -1.21
C SER A 160 -19.04 -4.99 -0.42
N THR A 161 -19.07 -5.81 0.63
CA THR A 161 -20.25 -5.95 1.50
C THR A 161 -19.97 -5.39 2.88
N ASN A 162 -20.09 -4.08 3.07
CA ASN A 162 -19.88 -3.44 4.38
C ASN A 162 -20.67 -2.13 4.57
N LEU A 163 -21.88 -2.03 4.00
CA LEU A 163 -22.79 -0.95 4.38
C LEU A 163 -23.87 -1.44 5.35
N ALA A 164 -24.10 -0.65 6.40
CA ALA A 164 -25.07 -0.96 7.46
C ALA A 164 -26.52 -1.04 6.95
N ASP A 165 -26.79 -0.49 5.77
CA ASP A 165 -28.08 -0.51 5.08
C ASP A 165 -28.29 -1.75 4.19
N GLY A 166 -27.29 -2.63 4.07
CA GLY A 166 -27.35 -3.84 3.26
C GLY A 166 -27.14 -3.61 1.75
N SER A 167 -26.79 -2.40 1.33
CA SER A 167 -26.42 -2.14 -0.07
C SER A 167 -25.00 -2.63 -0.38
N ASN A 168 -24.80 -3.07 -1.63
CA ASN A 168 -23.49 -3.50 -2.12
C ASN A 168 -22.75 -2.31 -2.72
N TRP A 169 -21.45 -2.24 -2.46
CA TRP A 169 -20.58 -1.20 -3.01
C TRP A 169 -19.67 -1.80 -4.07
N PHE A 170 -19.78 -1.37 -5.31
CA PHE A 170 -18.92 -1.88 -6.37
C PHE A 170 -17.58 -1.14 -6.36
N ILE A 171 -16.48 -1.89 -6.23
CA ILE A 171 -15.12 -1.33 -6.24
C ILE A 171 -14.42 -1.82 -7.49
N THR A 172 -13.76 -0.90 -8.19
CA THR A 172 -12.71 -1.21 -9.16
C THR A 172 -11.40 -0.71 -8.61
N ARG A 173 -10.40 -1.58 -8.48
CA ARG A 173 -9.04 -1.24 -8.07
C ARG A 173 -8.05 -1.64 -9.14
N ILE A 174 -7.17 -0.72 -9.47
CA ILE A 174 -6.06 -0.92 -10.40
C ILE A 174 -4.76 -0.71 -9.64
N VAL A 175 -3.83 -1.64 -9.78
CA VAL A 175 -2.48 -1.51 -9.23
C VAL A 175 -1.48 -1.58 -10.38
N VAL A 176 -0.65 -0.55 -10.49
CA VAL A 176 0.39 -0.46 -11.52
C VAL A 176 1.72 -0.10 -10.86
N ASN A 177 2.78 -0.80 -11.25
CA ASN A 177 4.13 -0.49 -10.77
C ASN A 177 4.84 0.39 -11.80
N HIS A 178 5.45 1.48 -11.33
CA HIS A 178 6.30 2.33 -12.15
C HIS A 178 7.44 2.87 -11.30
N ASN A 179 8.68 2.77 -11.77
CA ASN A 179 9.89 3.26 -11.07
C ASN A 179 9.98 2.83 -9.59
N SER A 180 9.70 1.55 -9.29
CA SER A 180 9.70 0.98 -7.92
C SER A 180 8.63 1.55 -6.97
N ARG A 181 7.65 2.30 -7.49
CA ARG A 181 6.45 2.73 -6.75
C ARG A 181 5.24 1.96 -7.24
N ASN A 182 4.34 1.62 -6.33
CA ASN A 182 3.05 1.02 -6.67
C ASN A 182 1.98 2.10 -6.58
N TYR A 183 1.37 2.42 -7.71
CA TYR A 183 0.24 3.31 -7.79
C TYR A 183 -1.03 2.47 -7.72
N GLN A 184 -1.93 2.85 -6.83
CA GLN A 184 -3.27 2.29 -6.70
C GLN A 184 -4.26 3.33 -7.19
N ILE A 185 -5.09 2.97 -8.16
CA ILE A 185 -6.24 3.77 -8.58
C ILE A 185 -7.48 3.00 -8.14
N GLN A 186 -8.28 3.58 -7.27
CA GLN A 186 -9.54 2.99 -6.83
C GLN A 186 -10.70 3.82 -7.36
N ALA A 187 -11.74 3.17 -7.83
CA ALA A 187 -12.98 3.79 -8.25
C ALA A 187 -14.15 3.08 -7.57
N ASP A 188 -15.06 3.87 -7.01
CA ASP A 188 -16.06 3.44 -6.04
C ASP A 188 -17.47 3.77 -6.57
N ASN A 189 -18.29 2.74 -6.82
CA ASN A 189 -19.60 2.84 -7.49
C ASN A 189 -19.56 3.66 -8.79
N PHE A 190 -18.48 3.50 -9.55
CA PHE A 190 -18.17 4.40 -10.66
C PHE A 190 -18.41 3.77 -12.03
N GLU A 191 -18.77 4.62 -13.01
CA GLU A 191 -19.05 4.20 -14.39
C GLU A 191 -17.77 3.74 -15.09
N GLU A 192 -17.77 2.49 -15.56
CA GLU A 192 -16.57 1.86 -16.16
C GLU A 192 -16.08 2.59 -17.42
N GLU A 193 -16.99 3.12 -18.25
CA GLU A 193 -16.62 3.87 -19.44
C GLU A 193 -15.90 5.18 -19.10
N LEU A 194 -16.42 5.93 -18.12
CA LEU A 194 -15.81 7.18 -17.66
C LEU A 194 -14.46 6.92 -16.97
N LEU A 195 -14.35 5.84 -16.22
CA LEU A 195 -13.07 5.38 -15.66
C LEU A 195 -12.07 5.13 -16.78
N ASN A 196 -12.45 4.36 -17.80
CA ASN A 196 -11.57 4.05 -18.91
C ASN A 196 -11.14 5.30 -19.71
N GLN A 197 -12.00 6.33 -19.81
CA GLN A 197 -11.62 7.62 -20.38
C GLN A 197 -10.61 8.38 -19.52
N ILE A 198 -10.72 8.35 -18.19
CA ILE A 198 -9.71 8.96 -17.31
C ILE A 198 -8.39 8.21 -17.45
N LEU A 199 -8.44 6.87 -17.36
CA LEU A 199 -7.26 6.01 -17.44
C LEU A 199 -6.54 6.09 -18.79
N SER A 200 -7.27 6.33 -19.89
CA SER A 200 -6.67 6.51 -21.22
C SER A 200 -5.83 7.79 -21.33
N THR A 201 -6.04 8.76 -20.43
CA THR A 201 -5.26 10.00 -20.35
C THR A 201 -4.15 9.96 -19.31
N PHE A 202 -4.10 8.90 -18.50
CA PHE A 202 -3.11 8.75 -17.44
C PHE A 202 -1.73 8.53 -18.05
N LYS A 203 -0.75 9.29 -17.58
CA LYS A 203 0.64 9.22 -18.01
C LYS A 203 1.57 9.29 -16.83
N PHE A 204 2.64 8.51 -16.88
CA PHE A 204 3.77 8.71 -15.99
C PHE A 204 4.65 9.82 -16.55
N ILE A 205 5.06 10.73 -15.68
CA ILE A 205 5.96 11.83 -16.00
C ILE A 205 7.22 11.72 -15.13
N PRO A 206 8.35 12.31 -15.53
CA PRO A 206 9.56 12.30 -14.71
C PRO A 206 9.27 12.84 -13.30
N SER A 207 9.50 12.02 -12.27
CA SER A 207 9.33 12.45 -10.87
C SER A 207 10.57 13.20 -10.40
N THR A 208 10.42 14.36 -9.78
CA THR A 208 11.55 15.17 -9.26
C THR A 208 12.18 14.59 -7.98
N GLY A 209 11.61 13.54 -7.40
CA GLY A 209 11.98 13.01 -6.07
C GLY A 209 13.01 11.87 -6.01
N SER A 210 13.67 11.47 -7.10
CA SER A 210 14.74 10.45 -7.03
C SER A 210 16.14 11.07 -7.00
N GLY A 211 16.55 11.50 -5.80
CA GLY A 211 17.96 11.61 -5.41
C GLY A 211 18.78 12.74 -6.05
N GLN A 212 18.60 13.97 -5.60
CA GLN A 212 19.69 14.94 -5.41
C GLN A 212 19.16 16.15 -4.62
N VAL A 213 19.78 16.44 -3.48
CA VAL A 213 19.57 17.69 -2.74
C VAL A 213 20.03 18.84 -3.64
N SER A 214 19.08 19.57 -4.21
CA SER A 214 19.28 20.86 -4.87
C SER A 214 18.47 21.89 -4.09
N PRO A 215 19.05 23.01 -3.63
CA PRO A 215 18.33 23.99 -2.85
C PRO A 215 17.34 24.72 -3.78
N SER A 216 16.05 24.52 -3.52
CA SER A 216 14.87 25.27 -4.01
C SER A 216 14.89 25.76 -5.48
N PRO A 217 13.89 25.32 -6.24
CA PRO A 217 12.82 26.26 -6.53
C PRO A 217 11.46 25.68 -6.11
N GLU A 218 10.56 26.56 -5.71
CA GLU A 218 9.16 26.24 -5.39
C GLU A 218 8.54 25.34 -6.46
N PHE A 219 7.97 24.23 -6.02
CA PHE A 219 7.38 23.20 -6.87
C PHE A 219 5.94 23.62 -7.23
N CYS A 220 5.64 23.75 -8.52
CA CYS A 220 4.37 24.33 -8.98
C CYS A 220 3.47 23.30 -9.66
N ILE A 221 2.46 22.85 -8.92
CA ILE A 221 1.35 22.02 -9.39
C ILE A 221 0.46 22.87 -10.30
N GLN A 222 0.05 22.37 -11.46
CA GLN A 222 -0.82 23.11 -12.38
C GLN A 222 -2.31 22.83 -12.09
N VAL A 223 -2.86 23.49 -11.06
CA VAL A 223 -4.28 23.41 -10.66
C VAL A 223 -4.79 24.78 -10.25
N ILE A 224 -5.98 25.15 -10.72
CA ILE A 224 -6.65 26.39 -10.30
C ILE A 224 -6.89 26.34 -8.79
N THR A 225 -6.27 27.27 -8.07
CA THR A 225 -6.23 27.32 -6.62
C THR A 225 -6.95 28.57 -6.12
N PRO A 226 -8.16 28.45 -5.53
CA PRO A 226 -8.81 29.59 -4.89
C PRO A 226 -8.05 29.98 -3.62
N ALA A 227 -7.81 31.28 -3.42
CA ALA A 227 -7.20 31.80 -2.20
C ALA A 227 -7.86 33.09 -1.72
N ARG A 228 -7.81 33.32 -0.41
CA ARG A 228 -8.35 34.52 0.27
C ARG A 228 -7.22 35.37 0.84
N ASN A 229 -7.24 36.67 0.57
CA ASN A 229 -6.32 37.63 1.15
C ASN A 229 -6.60 37.78 2.66
N ALA A 230 -5.61 37.57 3.51
CA ALA A 230 -5.79 37.63 4.97
C ALA A 230 -6.05 39.05 5.51
N GLN A 231 -5.67 40.10 4.77
CA GLN A 231 -5.83 41.50 5.18
C GLN A 231 -7.12 42.13 4.64
N THR A 232 -7.49 41.82 3.40
CA THR A 232 -8.64 42.45 2.71
C THR A 232 -9.87 41.55 2.67
N GLY A 233 -9.72 40.24 2.89
CA GLY A 233 -10.80 39.25 2.76
C GLY A 233 -11.19 38.93 1.31
N GLU A 234 -10.49 39.49 0.32
CA GLU A 234 -10.74 39.26 -1.11
C GLU A 234 -10.42 37.82 -1.52
N VAL A 235 -11.26 37.22 -2.37
CA VAL A 235 -11.05 35.86 -2.90
C VAL A 235 -10.72 35.92 -4.39
N ARG A 236 -9.68 35.20 -4.82
CA ARG A 236 -9.27 35.09 -6.23
C ARG A 236 -8.79 33.68 -6.57
N ASP A 237 -8.96 33.32 -7.84
CA ASP A 237 -8.44 32.07 -8.40
C ASP A 237 -7.05 32.27 -8.99
N PHE A 238 -6.12 31.41 -8.60
CA PHE A 238 -4.74 31.41 -9.07
C PHE A 238 -4.48 30.22 -10.00
N PRO A 239 -3.74 30.36 -11.12
CA PRO A 239 -3.50 29.26 -12.06
C PRO A 239 -2.77 28.06 -11.44
N THR A 240 -1.91 28.32 -10.46
CA THR A 240 -1.18 27.31 -9.67
C THR A 240 -1.15 27.68 -8.19
N PRO A 241 -0.94 26.73 -7.26
CA PRO A 241 -0.70 27.04 -5.86
C PRO A 241 0.53 27.92 -5.61
N CYS A 242 1.49 27.95 -6.52
CA CYS A 242 2.66 28.84 -6.44
C CYS A 242 2.33 30.30 -6.76
N ASP A 243 1.30 30.55 -7.57
CA ASP A 243 0.92 31.91 -7.95
C ASP A 243 0.20 32.64 -6.80
N VAL A 244 -0.14 31.93 -5.72
CA VAL A 244 -0.78 32.46 -4.52
C VAL A 244 0.22 33.35 -3.76
N PRO A 245 0.01 34.68 -3.67
CA PRO A 245 0.97 35.58 -3.04
C PRO A 245 1.09 35.34 -1.53
N GLU A 246 2.24 35.71 -0.97
CA GLU A 246 2.45 35.72 0.47
C GLU A 246 1.37 36.58 1.17
N GLY A 247 0.79 36.06 2.26
CA GLY A 247 -0.33 36.69 2.97
C GLY A 247 -1.73 36.31 2.46
N TRP A 248 -1.83 35.40 1.49
CA TRP A 248 -3.09 34.76 1.09
C TRP A 248 -3.19 33.34 1.66
N SER A 249 -4.39 32.93 2.05
CA SER A 249 -4.69 31.58 2.53
C SER A 249 -5.45 30.81 1.45
N ARG A 250 -4.93 29.65 1.05
CA ARG A 250 -5.61 28.72 0.12
C ARG A 250 -6.92 28.26 0.75
N LEU A 251 -8.01 28.37 0.00
CA LEU A 251 -9.31 27.90 0.44
C LEU A 251 -9.47 26.43 0.08
N SER A 252 -9.84 25.60 1.04
CA SER A 252 -10.35 24.27 0.75
C SER A 252 -11.79 24.38 0.23
N PRO A 253 -12.27 23.43 -0.58
CA PRO A 253 -13.65 23.42 -1.06
C PRO A 253 -14.72 23.43 0.04
N ASP A 254 -14.33 23.12 1.29
CA ASP A 254 -15.21 23.01 2.45
C ASP A 254 -15.36 24.33 3.25
N GLU A 255 -14.68 25.42 2.87
CA GLU A 255 -14.69 26.71 3.59
C GLU A 255 -15.58 27.81 2.97
N ASN A 256 -16.61 27.42 2.21
CA ASN A 256 -17.56 28.38 1.62
C ASN A 256 -18.88 28.48 2.39
#